data_AF-A0A1V5WVS9-F1
#
_entry.id   AF-A0A1V5WVS9-F1
#
_cell.length_a   1.000
_cell.length_b   1.000
_cell.length_c   1.000
_cell.angle_alpha   90.00
_cell.angle_beta   90.00
_cell.angle_gamma   90.00
#
_symmetry.space_group_name_H-M   'P 1'
#
loop_
_entity.id
_entity.type
_entity.pdbx_description
1 polymer ?
#
loop_
_entity_poly.entity_id
_entity_poly.type
_entity_poly.pdbx_seq_one_letter_code
_entity_poly.pdbx_strand_id
1 'polypeptide(L)'
;MVPYVVTDNEKQIQVEREQVGIMLTVIPTVNEEGLITAQISPEVSSVTELVGGYVPRTRVRRINSTVTVPNEHKIIVGGLLSSNITNRVSKVPLLGDLPFLGKLFQHKTEQIDNSDLIIEITPRIITADQYRPDPNVQVLKSFGEPKLDERMTRRLIQYESLNNDNNNEENEGR
;
A
#
# COMPACT_ATOMS: atom_id res chain seq x y z
N MET A 1 4.63 -4.61 1.11
CA MET A 1 4.13 -6.00 1.00
C MET A 1 4.66 -6.81 2.17
N VAL A 2 3.81 -7.60 2.82
CA VAL A 2 4.18 -8.48 3.94
C VAL A 2 3.93 -9.92 3.50
N PRO A 3 4.95 -10.78 3.42
CA PRO A 3 4.78 -12.17 3.05
C PRO A 3 4.21 -12.98 4.21
N TYR A 4 3.39 -13.98 3.91
CA TYR A 4 2.92 -14.97 4.88
C TYR A 4 2.78 -16.34 4.24
N VAL A 5 2.77 -17.38 5.08
CA VAL A 5 2.75 -18.76 4.63
C VAL A 5 1.34 -19.31 4.79
N VAL A 6 0.83 -19.94 3.74
CA VAL A 6 -0.41 -20.73 3.76
C VAL A 6 -0.11 -22.15 3.36
N THR A 7 -0.91 -23.09 3.86
CA THR A 7 -0.83 -24.50 3.49
C THR A 7 -2.10 -24.85 2.73
N ASP A 8 -1.97 -25.30 1.49
CA ASP A 8 -3.10 -25.75 0.68
C ASP A 8 -3.65 -27.10 1.18
N ASN A 9 -4.83 -27.48 0.69
CA ASN A 9 -5.51 -28.76 0.95
C ASN A 9 -4.61 -29.98 0.62
N GLU A 10 -3.65 -29.82 -0.28
CA GLU A 10 -2.64 -30.83 -0.65
C GLU A 10 -1.37 -30.79 0.22
N LYS A 11 -1.39 -30.05 1.35
CA LYS A 11 -0.25 -29.83 2.26
C LYS A 11 0.97 -29.17 1.62
N GLN A 12 0.79 -28.51 0.48
CA GLN A 12 1.83 -27.71 -0.15
C GLN A 12 1.96 -26.36 0.54
N ILE A 13 3.19 -25.93 0.78
CA ILE A 13 3.51 -24.63 1.38
C ILE A 13 3.52 -23.58 0.26
N GLN A 14 2.66 -22.56 0.37
CA GLN A 14 2.64 -21.42 -0.54
C GLN A 14 2.98 -20.14 0.22
N VAL A 15 3.70 -19.23 -0.46
CA VAL A 15 4.01 -17.91 0.07
C VAL A 15 3.08 -16.90 -0.58
N GLU A 16 2.15 -16.37 0.20
CA GLU A 16 1.27 -15.28 -0.20
C GLU A 16 1.82 -13.93 0.28
N ARG A 17 1.33 -12.84 -0.31
CA ARG A 17 1.78 -11.48 0.01
C ARG A 17 0.58 -10.57 0.20
N GLU A 18 0.54 -9.94 1.35
CA GLU A 18 -0.44 -8.91 1.66
C GLU A 18 0.12 -7.53 1.30
N GLN A 19 -0.62 -6.76 0.50
CA GLN A 19 -0.23 -5.40 0.12
C GLN A 19 -0.67 -4.41 1.19
N VAL A 20 0.27 -4.05 2.07
CA VAL A 20 0.12 -2.95 3.02
C VAL A 20 0.95 -1.73 2.62
N GLY A 21 0.44 -0.54 2.89
CA GLY A 21 1.12 0.73 2.64
C GLY A 21 0.15 1.89 2.45
N ILE A 22 0.64 2.96 1.84
CA ILE A 22 -0.16 4.12 1.45
C ILE A 22 -0.32 4.07 -0.06
N MET A 23 -1.55 4.17 -0.54
CA MET A 23 -1.89 4.24 -1.96
C MET A 23 -2.79 5.45 -2.19
N LEU A 24 -2.52 6.21 -3.25
CA LEU A 24 -3.26 7.41 -3.57
C LEU A 24 -3.60 7.39 -5.06
N THR A 25 -4.89 7.36 -5.37
CA THR A 25 -5.39 7.55 -6.73
C THR A 25 -5.98 8.96 -6.84
N VAL A 26 -5.55 9.69 -7.87
CA VAL A 26 -6.03 11.06 -8.15
C VAL A 26 -6.39 11.18 -9.61
N ILE A 27 -7.58 11.68 -9.91
CA ILE A 27 -8.04 12.01 -11.25
C ILE A 27 -8.36 13.51 -11.27
N PRO A 28 -7.41 14.37 -11.69
CA PRO A 28 -7.61 15.81 -11.73
C PRO A 28 -8.19 16.28 -13.07
N THR A 29 -8.97 17.35 -13.02
CA THR A 29 -9.49 18.10 -14.18
C THR A 29 -9.38 19.59 -13.88
N VAL A 30 -9.12 20.40 -14.90
CA VAL A 30 -8.94 21.86 -14.76
C VAL A 30 -9.97 22.54 -15.65
N ASN A 31 -10.69 23.53 -15.12
CA ASN A 31 -11.63 24.33 -15.90
C ASN A 31 -10.97 25.61 -16.46
N GLU A 32 -11.69 26.37 -17.28
CA GLU A 32 -11.20 27.62 -17.90
C GLU A 32 -10.86 28.71 -16.88
N GLU A 33 -11.46 28.67 -15.70
CA GLU A 33 -11.22 29.60 -14.58
C GLU A 33 -9.98 29.24 -13.74
N GLY A 34 -9.33 28.10 -14.03
CA GLY A 34 -8.17 27.62 -13.27
C GLY A 34 -8.53 26.92 -11.95
N LEU A 35 -9.80 26.54 -11.76
CA LEU A 35 -10.22 25.66 -10.68
C LEU A 35 -9.88 24.20 -11.02
N ILE A 36 -9.37 23.49 -10.02
CA ILE A 36 -8.93 22.11 -10.14
C ILE A 36 -9.97 21.24 -9.43
N THR A 37 -10.67 20.40 -10.21
CA THR A 37 -11.57 19.38 -9.69
C THR A 37 -10.85 18.04 -9.68
N ALA A 38 -10.63 17.46 -8.51
CA ALA A 38 -9.93 16.20 -8.35
C ALA A 38 -10.83 15.17 -7.66
N GLN A 39 -10.95 13.99 -8.27
CA GLN A 39 -11.44 12.80 -7.59
C GLN A 39 -10.26 12.11 -6.90
N ILE A 40 -10.39 11.87 -5.60
CA ILE A 40 -9.28 11.46 -4.73
C ILE A 40 -9.72 10.25 -3.92
N SER A 41 -8.92 9.19 -4.05
CA SER A 41 -9.14 7.91 -3.38
C SER A 41 -7.86 7.47 -2.67
N PRO A 42 -7.58 8.01 -1.46
CA PRO A 42 -6.49 7.54 -0.63
C PRO A 42 -6.87 6.25 0.10
N GLU A 43 -5.91 5.36 0.22
CA GLU A 43 -5.97 4.13 0.99
C GLU A 43 -4.72 4.03 1.88
N VAL A 44 -4.93 3.79 3.17
CA VAL A 44 -3.86 3.57 4.15
C VAL A 44 -4.09 2.23 4.81
N SER A 45 -3.16 1.30 4.62
CA SER A 45 -3.22 -0.05 5.17
C SER A 45 -1.99 -0.35 6.03
N SER A 46 -2.23 -1.01 7.17
CA SER A 46 -1.20 -1.39 8.14
C SER A 46 -1.47 -2.78 8.71
N VAL A 47 -0.42 -3.53 9.03
CA VAL A 47 -0.57 -4.79 9.80
C VAL A 47 -0.81 -4.44 11.27
N THR A 48 -1.83 -5.05 11.87
CA THR A 48 -2.18 -4.84 13.29
C THR A 48 -1.69 -5.96 14.19
N GLU A 49 -1.74 -7.20 13.72
CA GLU A 49 -1.30 -8.38 14.45
C GLU A 49 -0.99 -9.52 13.47
N LEU A 50 -0.38 -10.58 13.97
CA LEU A 50 -0.21 -11.84 13.26
C LEU A 50 -1.15 -12.90 13.88
N VAL A 51 -2.19 -13.28 13.17
CA VAL A 51 -3.08 -14.38 13.56
C VAL A 51 -2.29 -15.69 13.49
N GLY A 52 -2.30 -16.45 14.58
CA GLY A 52 -1.50 -17.68 14.72
C GLY A 52 0.01 -17.45 14.74
N GLY A 53 0.49 -16.21 14.69
CA GLY A 53 1.91 -15.86 14.62
C GLY A 53 2.50 -15.81 13.20
N TYR A 54 1.70 -16.07 12.16
CA TYR A 54 2.18 -16.10 10.77
C TYR A 54 1.26 -15.43 9.74
N VAL A 55 -0.05 -15.27 10.00
CA VAL A 55 -0.97 -14.60 9.05
C VAL A 55 -1.22 -13.14 9.45
N PRO A 56 -0.90 -12.14 8.61
CA PRO A 56 -1.10 -10.74 8.97
C PRO A 56 -2.58 -10.35 8.98
N ARG A 57 -3.05 -9.78 10.09
CA ARG A 57 -4.33 -9.06 10.14
C ARG A 57 -4.11 -7.60 9.79
N THR A 58 -4.68 -7.16 8.69
CA THR A 58 -4.55 -5.78 8.21
C THR A 58 -5.70 -4.90 8.64
N ARG A 59 -5.41 -3.60 8.78
CA ARG A 59 -6.40 -2.55 8.97
C ARG A 59 -6.26 -1.59 7.80
N VAL A 60 -7.36 -1.38 7.09
CA VAL A 60 -7.42 -0.52 5.90
C VAL A 60 -8.33 0.68 6.19
N ARG A 61 -7.89 1.88 5.81
CA ARG A 61 -8.66 3.12 5.87
C ARG A 61 -8.74 3.67 4.46
N ARG A 62 -9.96 3.91 3.95
CA ARG A 62 -10.19 4.41 2.60
C ARG A 62 -11.18 5.57 2.63
N ILE A 63 -10.92 6.58 1.82
CA ILE A 63 -11.83 7.70 1.55
C ILE A 63 -12.02 7.79 0.03
N ASN A 64 -13.20 8.19 -0.42
CA ASN A 64 -13.48 8.55 -1.80
C ASN A 64 -14.15 9.92 -1.77
N SER A 65 -13.51 10.92 -2.36
CA SER A 65 -14.00 12.30 -2.33
C SER A 65 -13.72 12.99 -3.66
N THR A 66 -14.61 13.90 -4.04
CA THR A 66 -14.42 14.81 -5.18
C THR A 66 -14.38 16.22 -4.64
N VAL A 67 -13.31 16.94 -4.94
CA VAL A 67 -13.08 18.30 -4.42
C VAL A 67 -12.74 19.24 -5.56
N THR A 68 -13.23 20.47 -5.47
CA THR A 68 -12.90 21.56 -6.38
C THR A 68 -12.20 22.65 -5.58
N VAL A 69 -10.99 23.02 -6.00
CA VAL A 69 -10.13 23.93 -5.26
C VAL A 69 -9.30 24.78 -6.24
N PRO A 70 -9.03 26.06 -5.93
CA PRO A 70 -8.16 26.88 -6.77
C PRO A 70 -6.71 26.38 -6.78
N ASN A 71 -5.95 26.79 -7.80
CA ASN A 71 -4.53 26.49 -7.89
C ASN A 71 -3.75 26.94 -6.64
N GLU A 72 -2.84 26.09 -6.15
CA GLU A 72 -2.00 26.32 -4.96
C GLU A 72 -2.76 26.54 -3.64
N HIS A 73 -4.07 26.27 -3.61
CA HIS A 73 -4.85 26.37 -2.38
C HIS A 73 -4.92 25.03 -1.65
N LYS A 74 -4.68 25.09 -0.34
CA LYS A 74 -4.73 23.94 0.55
C LYS A 74 -6.17 23.67 1.00
N ILE A 75 -6.60 22.41 0.92
CA ILE A 75 -7.89 21.98 1.48
C ILE A 75 -7.77 20.65 2.23
N ILE A 76 -8.63 20.47 3.23
CA ILE A 76 -8.81 19.20 3.93
C ILE A 76 -9.91 18.43 3.20
N VAL A 77 -9.55 17.26 2.68
CA VAL A 77 -10.45 16.38 1.90
C VAL A 77 -11.27 15.49 2.83
N GLY A 78 -10.72 15.14 3.99
CA GLY A 78 -11.38 14.33 4.99
C GLY A 78 -10.45 13.90 6.12
N GLY A 79 -11.03 13.25 7.13
CA GLY A 79 -10.30 12.66 8.23
C GLY A 79 -11.10 11.62 9.01
N LEU A 80 -10.39 10.77 9.74
CA LEU A 80 -10.94 9.78 10.65
C LEU A 80 -10.14 9.84 11.94
N LEU A 81 -10.72 10.43 12.98
CA LEU A 81 -10.14 10.49 14.32
C LEU A 81 -10.75 9.37 15.17
N SER A 82 -9.93 8.60 15.87
CA SER A 82 -10.40 7.49 16.69
C SER A 82 -9.63 7.44 18.01
N SER A 83 -10.35 7.41 19.12
CA SER A 83 -9.77 7.25 20.45
C SER A 83 -10.47 6.10 21.16
N ASN A 84 -9.70 5.14 21.67
CA ASN A 84 -10.20 4.03 22.47
C ASN A 84 -9.56 4.07 23.85
N ILE A 85 -10.39 4.09 24.90
CA ILE A 85 -9.94 4.06 26.30
C ILE A 85 -10.31 2.69 26.88
N THR A 86 -9.30 1.92 27.24
CA THR A 86 -9.45 0.61 27.88
C THR A 86 -9.07 0.71 29.34
N ASN A 87 -10.05 0.48 30.23
CA ASN A 87 -9.85 0.45 31.68
C ASN A 87 -9.90 -0.99 32.19
N ARG A 88 -8.80 -1.46 32.79
CA ARG A 88 -8.70 -2.77 33.41
C ARG A 88 -8.44 -2.62 34.90
N VAL A 89 -9.32 -3.20 35.72
CA VAL A 89 -9.13 -3.25 37.17
C VAL A 89 -8.99 -4.71 37.59
N SER A 90 -7.81 -5.08 38.06
CA SER A 90 -7.56 -6.38 38.68
C SER A 90 -7.53 -6.17 40.19
N LYS A 91 -8.33 -6.90 40.96
CA LYS A 91 -8.35 -6.76 42.43
C LYS A 91 -8.30 -8.13 43.10
N VAL A 92 -7.67 -8.20 44.26
CA VAL A 92 -7.74 -9.39 45.12
C VAL A 92 -9.15 -9.46 45.71
N PRO A 93 -9.88 -10.58 45.56
CA PRO A 93 -11.19 -10.75 46.18
C PRO A 93 -11.11 -10.51 47.70
N LEU A 94 -12.16 -9.93 48.29
CA LEU A 94 -12.26 -9.53 49.70
C LEU A 94 -11.37 -8.33 50.10
N LEU A 95 -10.06 -8.39 49.85
CA LEU A 95 -9.12 -7.33 50.25
C LEU A 95 -9.21 -6.07 49.38
N GLY A 96 -9.52 -6.21 48.10
CA GLY A 96 -9.66 -5.09 47.16
C GLY A 96 -10.91 -4.23 47.39
N ASP A 97 -11.89 -4.74 48.15
CA ASP A 97 -13.15 -4.05 48.43
C ASP A 97 -13.16 -3.38 49.83
N LEU A 98 -12.06 -3.46 50.58
CA LEU A 98 -11.96 -2.84 51.90
C LEU A 98 -11.98 -1.30 51.81
N PRO A 99 -12.76 -0.62 52.66
CA PRO A 99 -12.70 0.83 52.78
C PRO A 99 -11.31 1.25 53.27
N PHE A 100 -10.83 2.39 52.78
CA PHE A 100 -9.50 2.98 53.05
C PHE A 100 -8.27 2.20 52.51
N LEU A 101 -8.27 0.86 52.56
CA LEU A 101 -7.10 0.02 52.24
C LEU A 101 -7.21 -0.73 50.90
N GLY A 102 -8.40 -0.88 50.32
CA GLY A 102 -8.61 -1.66 49.10
C GLY A 102 -7.79 -1.19 47.89
N LYS A 103 -7.36 0.08 47.88
CA LYS A 103 -6.48 0.63 46.83
C LYS A 103 -5.10 -0.04 46.77
N LEU A 104 -4.58 -0.58 47.88
CA LEU A 104 -3.29 -1.29 47.92
C LEU A 104 -3.40 -2.72 47.36
N PHE A 105 -4.61 -3.27 47.27
CA PHE A 105 -4.90 -4.64 46.82
C PHE A 105 -5.60 -4.68 45.44
N GLN A 106 -5.59 -3.55 44.73
CA GLN A 106 -6.06 -3.46 43.34
C GLN A 106 -4.97 -2.89 42.45
N HIS A 107 -4.92 -3.39 41.22
CA HIS A 107 -4.13 -2.88 40.13
C HIS A 107 -5.06 -2.31 39.08
N LYS A 108 -4.88 -1.03 38.74
CA LYS A 108 -5.61 -0.36 37.67
C LYS A 108 -4.66 -0.12 36.50
N THR A 109 -5.09 -0.49 35.31
CA THR A 109 -4.41 -0.20 34.06
C THR A 109 -5.37 0.57 33.18
N GLU A 110 -4.94 1.76 32.76
CA GLU A 110 -5.62 2.57 31.76
C GLU A 110 -4.76 2.57 30.50
N GLN A 111 -5.36 2.23 29.36
CA GLN A 111 -4.71 2.26 28.06
C GLN A 111 -5.53 3.16 27.12
N ILE A 112 -4.86 4.14 26.51
CA ILE A 112 -5.47 5.08 25.57
C ILE A 112 -4.84 4.87 24.20
N ASP A 113 -5.63 4.38 23.24
CA ASP A 113 -5.20 4.14 21.86
C ASP A 113 -5.82 5.20 20.94
N ASN A 114 -4.98 6.11 20.42
CA ASN A 114 -5.39 7.13 19.45
C ASN A 114 -4.96 6.73 18.03
N SER A 115 -5.85 6.89 17.07
CA SER A 115 -5.65 6.54 15.66
C SER A 115 -6.32 7.60 14.77
N ASP A 116 -5.51 8.55 14.32
CA ASP A 116 -5.97 9.69 13.53
C ASP A 116 -5.47 9.60 12.08
N LEU A 117 -6.36 9.87 11.13
CA LEU A 117 -6.06 10.05 9.72
C LEU A 117 -6.58 11.41 9.27
N ILE A 118 -5.72 12.24 8.70
CA ILE A 118 -6.10 13.52 8.08
C ILE A 118 -5.53 13.52 6.67
N ILE A 119 -6.37 13.83 5.68
CA ILE A 119 -5.95 13.98 4.28
C ILE A 119 -6.10 15.43 3.89
N GLU A 120 -4.96 16.04 3.62
CA GLU A 120 -4.81 17.39 3.11
C GLU A 120 -4.23 17.33 1.70
N ILE A 121 -4.71 18.20 0.81
CA ILE A 121 -4.15 18.34 -0.53
C ILE A 121 -3.86 19.80 -0.84
N THR A 122 -2.85 20.02 -1.68
CA THR A 122 -2.55 21.31 -2.30
C THR A 122 -2.26 21.05 -3.78
N PRO A 123 -3.25 21.20 -4.68
CA PRO A 123 -3.03 20.96 -6.09
C PRO A 123 -2.28 22.12 -6.73
N ARG A 124 -1.50 21.81 -7.77
CA ARG A 124 -0.67 22.79 -8.49
C ARG A 124 -0.74 22.54 -9.98
N ILE A 125 -1.10 23.57 -10.74
CA ILE A 125 -1.00 23.62 -12.20
C ILE A 125 0.44 24.00 -12.53
N ILE A 126 1.11 23.17 -13.32
CA ILE A 126 2.47 23.42 -13.81
C ILE A 126 2.44 23.67 -15.32
N THR A 127 3.14 24.69 -15.76
CA THR A 127 3.35 24.99 -17.18
C THR A 127 4.60 24.30 -17.69
N ALA A 128 4.73 24.12 -19.02
CA ALA A 128 5.82 23.36 -19.62
C ALA A 128 7.22 23.93 -19.32
N ASP A 129 7.34 25.25 -19.15
CA ASP A 129 8.56 25.94 -18.73
C ASP A 129 8.93 25.68 -17.26
N GLN A 130 7.93 25.37 -16.43
CA GLN A 130 8.11 25.00 -15.02
C GLN A 130 8.35 23.49 -14.83
N TYR A 131 8.07 22.68 -15.86
CA TYR A 131 8.37 21.26 -15.83
C TYR A 131 9.88 21.05 -15.96
N ARG A 132 10.55 20.96 -14.81
CA ARG A 132 11.95 20.58 -14.73
C ARG A 132 12.02 19.06 -14.52
N PRO A 133 12.26 18.25 -15.58
CA PRO A 133 12.37 16.80 -15.41
C PRO A 133 13.48 16.50 -14.43
N ASP A 134 13.20 15.59 -13.48
CA ASP A 134 14.18 15.14 -12.49
C ASP A 134 15.50 14.78 -13.20
N PRO A 135 16.64 15.37 -12.81
CA PRO A 135 17.93 15.06 -13.42
C PRO A 135 18.25 13.56 -13.36
N ASN A 136 17.75 12.82 -12.36
CA ASN A 136 17.94 11.37 -12.26
C ASN A 136 17.10 10.58 -13.28
N VAL A 137 16.00 11.13 -13.78
CA VAL A 137 15.22 10.53 -14.88
C VAL A 137 15.96 10.69 -16.21
N GLN A 138 16.77 11.74 -16.35
CA GLN A 138 17.65 11.90 -17.51
C GLN A 138 18.84 10.92 -17.45
N VAL A 139 19.31 10.54 -16.26
CA VAL A 139 20.34 9.49 -16.10
C VAL A 139 19.86 8.16 -16.70
N LEU A 140 18.58 7.82 -16.56
CA LEU A 140 17.98 6.63 -17.19
C LEU A 140 17.98 6.68 -18.73
N LYS A 141 17.81 7.86 -19.32
CA LYS A 141 17.93 8.08 -20.76
C LYS A 141 19.39 8.18 -21.23
N SER A 142 20.31 8.46 -20.31
CA SER A 142 21.75 8.55 -20.56
C SER A 142 22.46 7.19 -20.50
N PHE A 143 21.88 6.22 -19.77
CA PHE A 143 22.09 4.81 -20.09
C PHE A 143 21.40 4.61 -21.43
N GLY A 144 22.11 4.88 -22.53
CA GLY A 144 21.57 4.77 -23.89
C GLY A 144 20.80 3.46 -24.06
N GLU A 145 19.81 3.46 -24.98
CA GLU A 145 18.93 2.32 -25.25
C GLU A 145 19.67 1.01 -25.00
N PRO A 146 19.16 0.13 -24.12
CA PRO A 146 19.86 -1.10 -23.75
C PRO A 146 20.23 -1.82 -25.04
N LYS A 147 21.51 -1.77 -25.40
CA LYS A 147 22.01 -2.42 -26.59
C LYS A 147 21.77 -3.90 -26.33
N LEU A 148 20.80 -4.48 -27.02
CA LEU A 148 20.59 -5.91 -26.99
C LEU A 148 21.93 -6.54 -27.36
N ASP A 149 22.55 -7.22 -26.39
CA ASP A 149 23.77 -7.97 -26.64
C ASP A 149 23.45 -8.95 -27.78
N GLU A 150 24.19 -8.87 -28.89
CA GLU A 150 24.01 -9.74 -30.04
C GLU A 150 24.05 -11.23 -29.65
N ARG A 151 24.70 -11.57 -28.53
CA ARG A 151 24.72 -12.93 -27.96
C ARG A 151 23.35 -13.35 -27.42
N MET A 152 22.56 -12.43 -26.89
CA MET A 152 21.18 -12.67 -26.46
C MET A 152 20.30 -12.93 -27.70
N THR A 153 20.45 -12.10 -28.74
CA THR A 153 19.74 -12.29 -30.02
C THR A 153 20.12 -13.61 -30.69
N ARG A 154 21.41 -13.99 -30.64
CA ARG A 154 21.89 -15.28 -31.19
C ARG A 154 21.32 -16.47 -30.42
N ARG A 155 21.15 -16.36 -29.09
CA ARG A 155 20.49 -17.40 -28.28
C ARG A 155 18.99 -17.50 -28.58
N LEU A 156 18.31 -16.39 -28.86
CA LEU A 156 16.90 -16.41 -29.28
C LEU A 156 16.72 -17.01 -30.68
N ILE A 157 17.54 -16.61 -31.67
CA ILE A 157 17.48 -17.17 -33.02
C ILE A 157 17.83 -18.67 -33.00
N GLN A 158 18.79 -19.07 -32.17
CA GLN A 158 19.15 -20.48 -32.07
C GLN A 158 18.03 -21.31 -31.42
N TYR A 159 17.30 -20.75 -30.45
CA TYR A 159 16.11 -21.38 -29.88
C TYR A 159 14.99 -21.53 -30.93
N GLU A 160 14.76 -20.50 -31.77
CA GLU A 160 13.79 -20.60 -32.87
C GLU A 160 14.20 -21.65 -33.91
N SER A 161 15.49 -21.77 -34.25
CA SER A 161 15.95 -22.81 -35.20
C SER A 161 15.86 -24.23 -34.63
N LEU A 162 16.07 -24.42 -33.33
CA LEU A 162 15.99 -25.73 -32.67
C LEU A 162 14.55 -26.21 -32.45
N ASN A 163 13.57 -25.31 -32.53
CA ASN A 163 12.14 -25.64 -32.36
C ASN A 163 11.38 -25.73 -33.69
N ASN A 164 11.98 -25.30 -34.80
CA ASN A 164 11.35 -25.36 -36.13
C ASN A 164 11.66 -26.66 -36.89
N ASP A 165 12.74 -27.36 -36.54
CA ASP A 165 13.07 -28.66 -37.15
C ASP A 165 12.18 -29.80 -36.59
N ASN A 166 11.54 -29.62 -35.42
CA ASN A 166 10.68 -30.65 -34.83
C ASN A 166 9.21 -30.62 -35.32
N ASN A 167 8.82 -29.62 -36.12
CA ASN A 167 7.43 -29.48 -36.59
C ASN A 167 7.24 -29.80 -38.08
N ASN A 168 8.31 -30.13 -38.81
CA ASN A 168 8.26 -30.35 -40.26
C ASN A 168 8.53 -31.81 -40.70
N GLU A 169 8.72 -32.75 -39.77
CA GLU A 169 8.89 -34.18 -40.11
C GLU A 169 7.59 -35.03 -39.96
N GLU A 170 6.49 -34.47 -39.45
CA GLU A 170 5.22 -35.22 -39.28
C GLU A 170 4.20 -35.03 -40.42
N ASN A 171 4.51 -34.31 -41.50
CA ASN A 171 3.52 -34.02 -42.56
C ASN A 171 3.91 -34.39 -43.99
N GLU A 172 4.86 -35.31 -44.16
CA GLU A 172 5.06 -36.01 -45.45
C GLU A 172 5.22 -37.52 -45.21
N GLY A 173 4.12 -38.18 -44.86
CA GLY A 173 4.18 -39.59 -44.49
C GLY A 173 2.87 -40.37 -44.35
N ARG A 174 1.78 -40.00 -45.05
CA ARG A 174 0.72 -40.90 -45.62
C ARG A 174 -0.58 -40.16 -45.93
#